data_AF-G6YSG9-F1
#
_entry.id   AF-G6YSG9-F1
#
_cell.length_a   1.000
_cell.length_b   1.000
_cell.length_c   1.000
_cell.angle_alpha   90.00
_cell.angle_beta   90.00
_cell.angle_gamma   90.00
#
_symmetry.space_group_name_H-M   'P 1'
#
loop_
_entity.id
_entity.type
_entity.pdbx_description
1 polymer ?
#
loop_
_entity_poly.entity_id
_entity_poly.type
_entity_poly.pdbx_seq_one_letter_code
_entity_poly.pdbx_strand_id
1 'polypeptide(L)'
;MTVDRNRLAALAAEPHFYRGRYRNLEPVPRHGIGDFMRWQLAPGRNFPKGKRFTLLRPDTHSLMNPPEEPQLVWLGHASFLFQYRGLNVLTDPVLSERASPFQLVGPKRYTPPALTVADMPPIDLVLISHNHYDHLDEKTVRQLHRRFGANLRCCPLGPTTRAGSWRRCTWPRKRR
;
A
#
# COMPACT_ATOMS: atom_id res chain seq x y z
N MET A 1 25.20 -7.60 5.75
CA MET A 1 24.72 -6.71 6.83
C MET A 1 23.88 -7.53 7.78
N THR A 2 24.35 -7.73 9.01
CA THR A 2 23.64 -8.53 10.03
C THR A 2 22.72 -7.60 10.80
N VAL A 3 21.42 -7.91 10.83
CA VAL A 3 20.43 -7.10 11.55
C VAL A 3 20.61 -7.32 13.06
N ASP A 4 20.95 -6.26 13.79
CA ASP A 4 21.06 -6.28 15.25
C ASP A 4 19.65 -6.32 15.88
N ARG A 5 19.24 -7.53 16.26
CA ARG A 5 17.92 -7.81 16.83
C ARG A 5 17.74 -7.22 18.23
N ASN A 6 18.82 -7.08 19.00
CA ASN A 6 18.75 -6.52 20.35
C ASN A 6 18.52 -5.01 20.29
N ARG A 7 19.21 -4.33 19.37
CA ARG A 7 18.98 -2.91 19.09
C ARG A 7 17.56 -2.64 18.59
N LEU A 8 17.03 -3.49 17.69
CA LEU A 8 15.65 -3.37 17.22
C LEU A 8 14.63 -3.58 18.33
N ALA A 9 14.84 -4.57 19.21
CA ALA A 9 13.97 -4.82 20.35
C ALA A 9 13.95 -3.63 21.33
N ALA A 10 15.12 -3.03 21.59
CA ALA A 10 15.23 -1.83 22.43
C ALA A 10 14.49 -0.64 21.81
N LEU A 11 14.71 -0.36 20.51
CA LEU A 11 14.02 0.73 19.80
C LEU A 11 12.50 0.52 19.74
N ALA A 12 12.03 -0.71 19.59
CA ALA A 12 10.60 -1.02 19.59
C ALA A 12 9.95 -0.86 20.98
N ALA A 13 10.73 -1.04 22.05
CA ALA A 13 10.27 -0.87 23.44
C ALA A 13 10.25 0.59 23.90
N GLU A 14 10.90 1.52 23.17
CA GLU A 14 10.85 2.94 23.50
C GLU A 14 9.43 3.50 23.33
N PRO A 15 8.94 4.31 24.30
CA PRO A 15 7.61 4.91 24.22
C PRO A 15 7.59 6.04 23.18
N HIS A 16 7.20 5.70 21.95
CA HIS A 16 7.06 6.65 20.83
C HIS A 16 5.79 7.53 20.89
N PHE A 17 5.15 7.61 22.06
CA PHE A 17 3.87 8.28 22.25
C PHE A 17 4.00 9.45 23.23
N TYR A 18 3.80 10.67 22.74
CA TYR A 18 3.67 11.86 23.56
C TYR A 18 2.22 12.37 23.50
N ARG A 19 1.53 12.44 24.65
CA ARG A 19 0.11 12.85 24.76
C ARG A 19 -0.83 12.10 23.80
N GLY A 20 -0.65 10.78 23.67
CA GLY A 20 -1.48 9.93 22.83
C GLY A 20 -1.23 10.08 21.31
N ARG A 21 -0.15 10.76 20.90
CA ARG A 21 0.26 10.87 19.49
C ARG A 21 1.65 10.32 19.28
N TYR A 22 1.84 9.63 18.15
CA TYR A 22 3.16 9.17 17.72
C TYR A 22 4.06 10.37 17.43
N ARG A 23 5.29 10.35 17.93
CA ARG A 23 6.31 11.37 17.67
C ARG A 23 7.58 10.67 17.19
N ASN A 24 8.10 11.10 16.04
CA ASN A 24 9.40 10.62 15.55
C ASN A 24 10.50 10.99 16.56
N LEU A 25 11.42 10.04 16.82
CA LEU A 25 12.58 10.24 17.69
C LEU A 25 13.48 11.37 17.17
N GLU A 26 13.67 11.40 15.85
CA GLU A 26 14.44 12.43 15.19
C GLU A 26 13.51 13.56 14.72
N PRO A 27 13.90 14.84 14.92
CA PRO A 27 13.17 15.97 14.39
C PRO A 27 13.23 15.93 12.85
N VAL A 28 12.10 15.59 12.23
CA VAL A 28 11.97 15.62 10.77
C VAL A 28 11.59 17.04 10.35
N PRO A 29 12.33 17.68 9.43
CA PRO A 29 11.96 18.99 8.91
C PRO A 29 10.52 18.99 8.40
N ARG A 30 9.74 19.99 8.82
CA ARG A 30 8.39 20.18 8.29
C ARG A 30 8.48 20.90 6.96
N HIS A 31 8.23 20.17 5.88
CA HIS A 31 8.14 20.77 4.56
C HIS A 31 6.75 21.32 4.32
N GLY A 32 6.68 22.62 4.01
CA GLY A 32 5.44 23.30 3.66
C GLY A 32 5.20 23.36 2.16
N ILE A 33 4.07 23.98 1.77
CA ILE A 33 3.75 24.24 0.36
C ILE A 33 4.85 25.08 -0.32
N GLY A 34 5.45 26.03 0.39
CA GLY A 34 6.56 26.85 -0.12
C GLY A 34 7.80 26.03 -0.46
N ASP A 35 8.16 25.05 0.37
CA ASP A 35 9.28 24.14 0.11
C ASP A 35 8.98 23.22 -1.07
N PHE A 36 7.74 22.75 -1.17
CA PHE A 36 7.28 21.98 -2.31
C PHE A 36 7.37 22.77 -3.62
N MET A 37 6.91 24.04 -3.64
CA MET A 37 7.00 24.90 -4.83
C MET A 37 8.45 25.21 -5.19
N ARG A 38 9.29 25.50 -4.20
CA ARG A 38 10.73 25.72 -4.39
C ARG A 38 11.40 24.48 -4.99
N TRP A 39 11.05 23.29 -4.49
CA TRP A 39 11.50 22.02 -5.05
C TRP A 39 10.95 21.79 -6.47
N GLN A 40 9.70 22.18 -6.74
CA GLN A 40 9.08 22.05 -8.06
C GLN A 40 9.76 22.93 -9.12
N LEU A 41 10.18 24.13 -8.73
CA LEU A 41 10.85 25.11 -9.58
C LEU A 41 12.38 24.95 -9.60
N ALA A 42 12.93 24.03 -8.81
CA ALA A 42 14.37 23.83 -8.71
C ALA A 42 14.97 23.41 -10.07
N PRO A 43 16.03 24.09 -10.55
CA PRO A 43 16.71 23.71 -11.78
C PRO A 43 17.38 22.33 -11.64
N GLY A 44 17.51 21.60 -12.74
CA GLY A 44 18.16 20.27 -12.75
C GLY A 44 17.24 19.09 -12.45
N ARG A 45 15.91 19.27 -12.47
CA ARG A 45 14.94 18.15 -12.45
C ARG A 45 14.93 17.38 -13.77
N ASN A 46 16.03 16.70 -14.06
CA ASN A 46 16.08 15.68 -15.09
C ASN A 46 15.58 14.38 -14.49
N PHE A 47 14.26 14.26 -14.32
CA PHE A 47 13.70 12.92 -14.21
C PHE A 47 13.99 12.21 -15.53
N PRO A 48 14.57 11.00 -15.50
CA PRO A 48 14.73 10.23 -16.72
C PRO A 48 13.38 10.15 -17.42
N LYS A 49 13.36 10.42 -18.73
CA LYS A 49 12.13 10.26 -19.52
C LYS A 49 11.57 8.88 -19.21
N GLY A 50 10.33 8.84 -18.71
CA GLY A 50 9.74 7.61 -18.18
C GLY A 50 9.86 6.48 -19.19
N LYS A 51 10.60 5.43 -18.84
CA LYS A 51 10.70 4.23 -19.66
C LYS A 51 9.43 3.42 -19.47
N ARG A 52 8.75 3.12 -20.56
CA ARG A 52 7.65 2.15 -20.56
C ARG A 52 8.27 0.76 -20.53
N PHE A 53 7.92 -0.01 -19.52
CA PHE A 53 8.23 -1.43 -19.47
C PHE A 53 7.11 -2.21 -20.14
N THR A 54 7.45 -3.36 -20.73
CA THR A 54 6.44 -4.30 -21.23
C THR A 54 5.52 -4.69 -20.08
N LEU A 55 4.22 -4.41 -20.22
CA LEU A 55 3.22 -4.82 -19.25
C LEU A 55 2.90 -6.29 -19.47
N LEU A 56 3.33 -7.13 -18.54
CA LEU A 56 2.86 -8.52 -18.48
C LEU A 56 1.54 -8.55 -17.72
N ARG A 57 0.52 -9.12 -18.35
CA ARG A 57 -0.75 -9.40 -17.67
C ARG A 57 -0.71 -10.82 -17.14
N PRO A 58 -0.92 -11.03 -15.84
CA PRO A 58 -1.00 -12.37 -15.29
C PRO A 58 -2.23 -13.09 -15.86
N ASP A 59 -2.12 -14.40 -16.05
CA ASP A 59 -3.24 -15.23 -16.46
C ASP A 59 -4.30 -15.27 -15.35
N THR A 60 -5.50 -14.77 -15.65
CA THR A 60 -6.60 -14.71 -14.68
C THR A 60 -7.06 -16.09 -14.23
N HIS A 61 -6.95 -17.11 -15.08
CA HIS A 61 -7.31 -18.48 -14.71
C HIS A 61 -6.38 -19.01 -13.60
N SER A 62 -5.08 -18.80 -13.74
CA SER A 62 -4.07 -19.14 -12.73
C SER A 62 -4.23 -18.35 -11.42
N LEU A 63 -4.78 -17.13 -11.46
CA LEU A 63 -5.06 -16.36 -10.24
C LEU A 63 -6.32 -16.86 -9.51
N MET A 64 -7.33 -17.33 -10.26
CA MET A 64 -8.54 -17.91 -9.70
C MET A 64 -8.31 -19.32 -9.14
N ASN A 65 -7.34 -20.04 -9.71
CA ASN A 65 -6.93 -21.38 -9.30
C ASN A 65 -5.42 -21.38 -8.95
N PRO A 66 -5.01 -20.74 -7.84
CA PRO A 66 -3.60 -20.64 -7.49
C PRO A 66 -3.00 -22.02 -7.17
N PRO A 67 -1.70 -22.23 -7.45
CA PRO A 67 -0.99 -23.46 -7.11
C PRO A 67 -0.89 -23.64 -5.59
N GLU A 68 -0.48 -24.85 -5.15
CA GLU A 68 -0.21 -25.11 -3.74
C GLU A 68 1.01 -24.33 -3.21
N GLU A 69 1.97 -24.09 -4.09
CA GLU A 69 3.15 -23.26 -3.82
C GLU A 69 2.79 -21.77 -3.71
N PRO A 70 3.53 -20.99 -2.89
CA PRO A 70 3.28 -19.57 -2.79
C PRO A 70 3.58 -18.86 -4.10
N GLN A 71 2.65 -18.03 -4.58
CA GLN A 71 2.86 -17.16 -5.73
C GLN A 71 2.77 -15.68 -5.37
N LEU A 72 3.55 -14.87 -6.07
CA LEU A 72 3.62 -13.43 -5.91
C LEU A 72 3.51 -12.75 -7.27
N VAL A 73 2.54 -11.85 -7.41
CA VAL A 73 2.31 -11.09 -8.63
C VAL A 73 2.52 -9.61 -8.33
N TRP A 74 3.44 -8.98 -9.06
CA TRP A 74 3.67 -7.55 -8.96
C TRP A 74 2.69 -6.78 -9.86
N LEU A 75 1.86 -5.93 -9.25
CA LEU A 75 0.84 -5.14 -9.95
C LEU A 75 1.33 -3.73 -10.32
N GLY A 76 2.54 -3.38 -9.87
CA GLY A 76 3.18 -2.08 -10.03
C GLY A 76 3.33 -1.32 -8.72
N HIS A 77 4.37 -0.49 -8.64
CA HIS A 77 4.73 0.26 -7.42
C HIS A 77 4.90 -0.69 -6.20
N ALA A 78 4.27 -0.41 -5.06
CA ALA A 78 4.27 -1.24 -3.86
C ALA A 78 3.11 -2.26 -3.83
N SER A 79 2.37 -2.41 -4.93
CA SER A 79 1.22 -3.29 -5.02
C SER A 79 1.61 -4.72 -5.43
N PHE A 80 1.44 -5.65 -4.51
CA PHE A 80 1.66 -7.08 -4.73
C PHE A 80 0.43 -7.89 -4.36
N LEU A 81 0.07 -8.85 -5.21
CA LEU A 81 -0.87 -9.92 -4.87
C LEU A 81 -0.06 -11.16 -4.48
N PHE A 82 -0.16 -11.55 -3.22
CA PHE A 82 0.41 -12.76 -2.68
C PHE A 82 -0.68 -13.81 -2.47
N GLN A 83 -0.48 -15.02 -2.99
CA GLN A 83 -1.44 -16.12 -2.85
C GLN A 83 -0.74 -17.35 -2.29
N TYR A 84 -1.31 -17.93 -1.24
CA TYR A 84 -0.79 -19.15 -0.65
C TYR A 84 -1.86 -19.89 0.16
N ARG A 85 -2.02 -21.21 -0.08
CA ARG A 85 -2.98 -22.07 0.63
C ARG A 85 -4.40 -21.48 0.72
N GLY A 86 -4.87 -20.92 -0.39
CA GLY A 86 -6.20 -20.31 -0.50
C GLY A 86 -6.33 -18.92 0.15
N LEU A 87 -5.26 -18.34 0.70
CA LEU A 87 -5.23 -16.98 1.19
C LEU A 87 -4.73 -16.03 0.10
N ASN A 88 -5.49 -14.97 -0.17
CA ASN A 88 -5.15 -13.92 -1.12
C ASN A 88 -4.93 -12.58 -0.39
N VAL A 89 -3.67 -12.14 -0.35
CA VAL A 89 -3.23 -10.92 0.33
C VAL A 89 -2.77 -9.89 -0.70
N LEU A 90 -3.28 -8.66 -0.57
CA LEU A 90 -2.92 -7.53 -1.41
C LEU A 90 -2.18 -6.48 -0.57
N THR A 91 -1.04 -5.99 -1.04
CA THR A 91 -0.29 -4.92 -0.36
C THR A 91 -0.50 -3.58 -1.06
N ASP A 92 -0.55 -2.48 -0.30
CA ASP A 92 -0.53 -1.07 -0.76
C ASP A 92 -1.19 -0.87 -2.13
N PRO A 93 -2.52 -1.09 -2.25
CA PRO A 93 -3.17 -1.29 -3.54
C PRO A 93 -3.38 0.03 -4.29
N VAL A 94 -2.39 0.47 -5.05
CA VAL A 94 -2.40 1.70 -5.84
C VAL A 94 -2.56 1.38 -7.32
N LEU A 95 -3.82 1.32 -7.76
CA LEU A 95 -4.20 0.97 -9.12
C LEU A 95 -4.71 2.18 -9.93
N SER A 96 -4.97 3.32 -9.27
CA SER A 96 -5.33 4.56 -9.96
C SER A 96 -4.22 5.09 -10.86
N GLU A 97 -4.61 5.96 -11.80
CA GLU A 97 -3.67 6.62 -12.71
C GLU A 97 -2.73 7.60 -11.99
N ARG A 98 -3.18 8.19 -10.88
CA ARG A 98 -2.40 9.16 -10.11
C ARG A 98 -2.35 8.83 -8.62
N ALA A 99 -1.17 9.00 -8.03
CA ALA A 99 -0.95 9.00 -6.59
C ALA A 99 -1.23 10.40 -6.03
N SER A 100 -2.49 10.78 -5.98
CA SER A 100 -2.93 12.13 -5.61
C SER A 100 -4.38 12.13 -5.11
N PRO A 101 -4.76 13.05 -4.22
CA PRO A 101 -6.17 13.25 -3.86
C PRO A 101 -7.01 13.69 -5.06
N PHE A 102 -6.39 14.31 -6.07
CA PHE A 102 -7.05 14.80 -7.27
C PHE A 102 -6.61 13.98 -8.49
N GLN A 103 -7.56 13.55 -9.32
CA GLN A 103 -7.23 12.78 -10.54
C GLN A 103 -6.66 13.65 -11.68
N LEU A 104 -6.74 14.97 -11.55
CA LEU A 104 -6.23 15.93 -12.55
C LEU A 104 -4.79 16.39 -12.27
N VAL A 105 -4.35 16.37 -11.01
CA VAL A 105 -3.09 16.96 -10.56
C VAL A 105 -2.28 15.93 -9.77
N GLY A 106 -0.96 16.02 -9.82
CA GLY A 106 -0.06 15.16 -9.05
C GLY A 106 0.57 14.02 -9.86
N PRO A 107 1.39 13.17 -9.23
CA PRO A 107 2.19 12.17 -9.92
C PRO A 107 1.31 11.18 -10.70
N LYS A 108 1.50 11.13 -12.02
CA LYS A 108 0.84 10.15 -12.91
C LYS A 108 1.78 8.97 -13.12
N ARG A 109 1.24 7.75 -13.04
CA ARG A 109 2.02 6.54 -13.31
C ARG A 109 2.38 6.43 -14.80
N TYR A 110 3.56 5.88 -15.08
CA TYR A 110 4.04 5.66 -16.46
C TYR A 110 3.53 4.36 -17.08
N THR A 111 3.53 3.28 -16.29
CA THR A 111 3.08 1.94 -16.69
C THR A 111 1.76 1.66 -15.99
N PRO A 112 0.67 1.25 -16.69
CA PRO A 112 -0.62 0.89 -16.07
C PRO A 112 -0.47 -0.29 -15.09
N PRO A 113 -1.46 -0.54 -14.21
CA PRO A 113 -1.41 -1.71 -13.33
C PRO A 113 -1.55 -3.00 -14.14
N ALA A 114 -0.97 -4.08 -13.63
CA ALA A 114 -1.07 -5.39 -14.26
C ALA A 114 -2.51 -5.95 -14.24
N LEU A 115 -3.30 -5.55 -13.25
CA LEU A 115 -4.70 -5.94 -13.05
C LEU A 115 -5.55 -4.74 -12.60
N THR A 116 -6.82 -4.76 -12.97
CA THR A 116 -7.83 -3.92 -12.32
C THR A 116 -8.47 -4.64 -11.14
N VAL A 117 -9.19 -3.92 -10.27
CA VAL A 117 -9.99 -4.57 -9.21
C VAL A 117 -11.03 -5.55 -9.79
N ALA A 118 -11.49 -5.32 -11.02
CA ALA A 118 -12.46 -6.20 -11.67
C ALA A 118 -11.87 -7.56 -12.08
N ASP A 119 -10.56 -7.62 -12.28
CA ASP A 119 -9.84 -8.83 -12.75
C ASP A 119 -9.24 -9.63 -11.59
N MET A 120 -9.35 -9.12 -10.36
CA MET A 120 -8.74 -9.75 -9.18
C MET A 120 -9.53 -10.99 -8.72
N PRO A 121 -8.82 -12.03 -8.24
CA PRO A 121 -9.45 -13.11 -7.49
C PRO A 121 -10.05 -12.55 -6.18
N PRO A 122 -10.85 -13.35 -5.44
CA PRO A 122 -11.29 -12.96 -4.10
C PRO A 122 -10.11 -12.50 -3.24
N ILE A 123 -10.20 -11.35 -2.57
CA ILE A 123 -9.14 -10.83 -1.70
C ILE A 123 -9.59 -10.94 -0.24
N ASP A 124 -8.78 -11.59 0.58
CA ASP A 124 -9.05 -11.77 2.01
C ASP A 124 -8.50 -10.61 2.85
N LEU A 125 -7.30 -10.14 2.48
CA LEU A 125 -6.54 -9.20 3.28
C LEU A 125 -5.90 -8.13 2.40
N VAL A 126 -6.06 -6.87 2.80
CA VAL A 126 -5.33 -5.72 2.27
C VAL A 126 -4.42 -5.18 3.36
N LEU A 127 -3.12 -5.21 3.11
CA LEU A 127 -2.10 -4.64 3.98
C LEU A 127 -1.75 -3.24 3.50
N ILE A 128 -1.82 -2.27 4.40
CA ILE A 128 -1.53 -0.86 4.11
C ILE A 128 -0.38 -0.43 4.99
N SER A 129 0.80 -0.19 4.41
CA SER A 129 2.00 0.17 5.15
C SER A 129 1.85 1.53 5.84
N HIS A 130 1.36 2.54 5.12
CA HIS A 130 1.13 3.89 5.62
C HIS A 130 0.12 4.67 4.77
N ASN A 131 -0.19 5.91 5.17
CA ASN A 131 -1.31 6.70 4.65
C ASN A 131 -0.96 7.72 3.54
N HIS A 132 0.16 7.55 2.84
CA HIS A 132 0.50 8.40 1.70
C HIS A 132 -0.22 7.95 0.42
N TYR A 133 -0.46 8.85 -0.53
CA TYR A 133 -1.27 8.58 -1.73
C TYR A 133 -0.64 7.56 -2.70
N ASP A 134 0.65 7.30 -2.59
CA ASP A 134 1.38 6.27 -3.32
C ASP A 134 1.33 4.88 -2.63
N HIS A 135 0.78 4.79 -1.42
CA HIS A 135 0.54 3.51 -0.71
C HIS A 135 -0.94 3.29 -0.32
N LEU A 136 -1.72 4.37 -0.23
CA LEU A 136 -3.15 4.38 0.10
C LEU A 136 -3.92 5.09 -1.02
N ASP A 137 -4.40 4.30 -1.98
CA ASP A 137 -5.32 4.75 -3.01
C ASP A 137 -6.77 4.51 -2.57
N GLU A 138 -7.41 5.57 -2.07
CA GLU A 138 -8.80 5.53 -1.60
C GLU A 138 -9.78 5.01 -2.65
N LYS A 139 -9.58 5.34 -3.94
CA LYS A 139 -10.46 4.89 -5.02
C LYS A 139 -10.37 3.38 -5.17
N THR A 140 -9.15 2.84 -5.16
CA THR A 140 -8.93 1.39 -5.24
C THR A 140 -9.50 0.68 -4.00
N VAL A 141 -9.25 1.20 -2.80
CA VAL A 141 -9.78 0.60 -1.55
C VAL A 141 -11.31 0.60 -1.54
N ARG A 142 -11.96 1.67 -2.01
CA ARG A 142 -13.43 1.71 -2.16
C ARG A 142 -13.94 0.71 -3.19
N GLN A 143 -13.24 0.50 -4.30
CA GLN A 143 -13.61 -0.52 -5.29
C GLN A 143 -13.48 -1.93 -4.70
N LEU A 144 -12.40 -2.22 -3.98
CA LEU A 144 -12.18 -3.49 -3.30
C LEU A 144 -13.29 -3.76 -2.28
N HIS A 145 -13.64 -2.75 -1.46
CA HIS A 145 -14.73 -2.89 -0.49
C HIS A 145 -16.09 -3.11 -1.17
N ARG A 146 -16.38 -2.42 -2.29
CA ARG A 146 -17.62 -2.66 -3.04
C ARG A 146 -17.69 -4.07 -3.63
N ARG A 147 -16.57 -4.62 -4.10
CA ARG A 147 -16.51 -5.95 -4.75
C ARG A 147 -16.53 -7.10 -3.74
N PHE A 148 -15.75 -6.98 -2.66
CA PHE A 148 -15.52 -8.09 -1.72
C PHE A 148 -16.23 -7.91 -0.37
N GLY A 149 -16.74 -6.72 -0.08
CA GLY A 149 -17.63 -6.44 1.04
C GLY A 149 -17.07 -6.88 2.39
N ALA A 150 -17.86 -7.68 3.11
CA ALA A 150 -17.56 -8.16 4.46
C ALA A 150 -16.44 -9.21 4.53
N ASN A 151 -16.09 -9.84 3.41
CA ASN A 151 -15.02 -10.84 3.36
C ASN A 151 -13.62 -10.19 3.40
N LEU A 152 -13.53 -8.93 2.96
CA LEU A 152 -12.28 -8.19 2.89
C LEU A 152 -11.89 -7.57 4.23
N ARG A 153 -10.63 -7.78 4.63
CA ARG A 153 -10.03 -7.16 5.82
C ARG A 153 -8.96 -6.17 5.41
N CYS A 154 -9.05 -4.93 5.89
CA CYS A 154 -8.01 -3.92 5.66
C CYS A 154 -7.21 -3.68 6.94
N CYS A 155 -5.89 -3.88 6.86
CA CYS A 155 -4.98 -3.76 8.00
C CYS A 155 -3.93 -2.67 7.77
N PRO A 156 -4.09 -1.49 8.38
CA PRO A 156 -3.02 -0.51 8.44
C PRO A 156 -1.93 -1.01 9.39
N LEU A 157 -0.67 -0.99 8.93
CA LEU A 157 0.50 -1.44 9.69
C LEU A 157 1.19 -0.30 10.47
N GLY A 158 0.79 0.96 10.25
CA GLY A 158 1.32 2.16 10.91
C GLY A 158 0.40 2.78 11.98
N PRO A 159 0.87 3.80 12.72
CA PRO A 159 0.08 4.47 13.76
C PRO A 159 -1.19 5.09 13.16
N THR A 160 -2.34 4.54 13.55
CA THR A 160 -3.67 4.95 13.10
C THR A 160 -4.02 6.33 13.66
N THR A 161 -3.75 7.39 12.88
CA THR A 161 -4.01 8.78 13.30
C THR A 161 -5.39 9.31 12.89
N ARG A 162 -6.20 8.53 12.17
CA ARG A 162 -7.59 8.90 11.83
C ARG A 162 -8.58 8.05 12.59
N ALA A 163 -9.24 8.66 13.58
CA ALA A 163 -10.47 8.19 14.18
C ALA A 163 -11.57 8.17 13.10
N GLY A 164 -11.79 7.01 12.49
CA GLY A 164 -12.79 6.83 11.45
C GLY A 164 -12.85 5.39 10.98
N SER A 165 -13.77 4.63 11.58
CA SER A 165 -14.41 3.38 11.13
C SER A 165 -13.60 2.17 10.62
N TRP A 166 -12.27 2.18 10.58
CA TRP A 166 -11.52 0.94 10.28
C TRP A 166 -11.62 -0.01 11.48
N ARG A 167 -12.59 -0.94 11.42
CA ARG A 167 -12.73 -2.02 12.39
C ARG A 167 -11.37 -2.69 12.51
N ARG A 168 -10.85 -2.72 13.74
CA ARG A 168 -9.69 -3.53 14.18
C ARG A 168 -9.63 -4.82 13.35
N CYS A 169 -8.47 -5.17 12.81
CA CYS A 169 -8.26 -6.46 12.16
C CYS A 169 -8.53 -7.60 13.14
N THR A 170 -9.78 -8.06 13.24
CA THR A 170 -10.18 -9.15 14.13
C THR A 170 -10.22 -10.43 13.33
N TRP A 171 -9.13 -11.20 13.34
CA TRP A 171 -9.06 -12.54 12.77
C TRP A 171 -10.37 -13.32 13.02
N PRO A 172 -11.01 -13.92 11.99
CA PRO A 172 -12.12 -14.81 12.26
C PRO A 172 -11.52 -16.04 12.93
N ARG A 173 -11.77 -16.22 14.23
CA ARG A 173 -11.51 -17.50 14.90
C ARG A 173 -12.19 -18.58 14.05
N LYS A 174 -11.40 -19.42 13.36
CA LYS A 174 -11.91 -20.65 12.76
C LYS A 174 -12.58 -21.42 13.90
N ARG A 175 -13.89 -21.61 13.82
CA ARG A 175 -14.55 -22.65 14.61
C ARG A 175 -14.01 -23.98 14.07
N ARG A 176 -13.48 -24.79 14.98
CA ARG A 176 -13.14 -26.19 14.71
C ARG A 176 -14.41 -26.96 14.38
#